data_AF-A0A7C3UYU7-F1
#
_entry.id   AF-A0A7C3UYU7-F1
#
_cell.length_a   1.000
_cell.length_b   1.000
_cell.length_c   1.000
_cell.angle_alpha   90.00
_cell.angle_beta   90.00
_cell.angle_gamma   90.00
#
_symmetry.space_group_name_H-M   'P 1'
#
loop_
_entity.id
_entity.type
_entity.pdbx_description
1 polymer ?
#
loop_
_entity_poly.entity_id
_entity_poly.type
_entity_poly.pdbx_seq_one_letter_code
_entity_poly.pdbx_strand_id
1 'polypeptide(L)' 'MVKKSSEDGEDLVARLRISDGRYEACCEYCGAWREVQVRQLPGDLFFENYQADFSCCGVSQTARLAVEKDELDFH' A
#
# COMPACT_ATOMS: atom_id res chain seq x y z
N MET A 1 19.59 19.35 -19.85
CA MET A 1 18.52 18.38 -20.18
C MET A 1 18.62 17.24 -19.19
N VAL A 2 17.84 17.29 -18.10
CA VAL A 2 17.81 16.20 -17.09
C VAL A 2 16.88 15.12 -17.65
N LYS A 3 17.44 13.92 -17.85
CA LYS A 3 16.74 12.78 -18.44
C LYS A 3 15.65 12.32 -17.47
N LYS A 4 14.43 12.21 -18.00
CA LYS A 4 13.31 11.52 -17.37
C LYS A 4 13.70 10.06 -17.18
N SER A 5 13.87 9.65 -15.94
CA SER A 5 13.90 8.25 -15.51
C SER A 5 12.82 8.10 -14.45
N SER A 6 11.58 7.94 -14.91
CA SER A 6 10.53 7.39 -14.09
C SER A 6 9.93 6.29 -14.95
N GLU A 7 10.42 5.09 -14.67
CA GLU A 7 9.87 3.84 -15.14
C GLU A 7 8.43 3.75 -14.61
N ASP A 8 7.46 4.27 -15.37
CA ASP A 8 6.03 3.93 -15.27
C ASP A 8 5.86 2.47 -15.73
N GLY A 9 6.47 1.55 -14.99
CA GLY A 9 5.84 0.25 -14.80
C GLY A 9 4.72 0.52 -13.82
N GLU A 10 3.51 0.74 -14.33
CA GLU A 10 2.28 0.61 -13.54
C GLU A 10 2.18 -0.87 -13.13
N ASP A 11 3.06 -1.27 -12.19
CA ASP A 11 2.85 -2.45 -11.37
C ASP A 11 1.47 -2.25 -10.80
N LEU A 12 0.54 -3.15 -11.16
CA LEU A 12 -0.84 -3.13 -10.72
C LEU A 12 -0.85 -3.36 -9.20
N VAL A 13 -0.53 -2.31 -8.45
CA VAL A 13 -0.48 -2.30 -7.01
C VAL A 13 -1.91 -2.11 -6.54
N ALA A 14 -2.48 -3.19 -6.04
CA ALA A 14 -3.79 -3.17 -5.40
C ALA A 14 -3.84 -2.08 -4.32
N ARG A 15 -5.00 -1.43 -4.19
CA ARG A 15 -5.18 -0.35 -3.19
C ARG A 15 -5.22 -0.94 -1.80
N LEU A 16 -4.44 -0.39 -0.87
CA LEU A 16 -4.46 -0.74 0.55
C LEU A 16 -4.99 0.44 1.36
N ARG A 17 -5.80 0.19 2.40
CA ARG A 17 -6.27 1.21 3.33
C ARG A 17 -6.31 0.69 4.77
N ILE A 18 -6.35 1.62 5.72
CA ILE A 18 -6.61 1.32 7.13
C ILE A 18 -8.05 1.71 7.45
N SER A 19 -8.84 0.79 7.99
CA SER A 19 -10.23 0.98 8.38
C SER A 19 -10.47 0.30 9.73
N ASP A 20 -10.91 1.06 10.73
CA ASP A 20 -11.18 0.56 12.08
C ASP A 20 -9.98 -0.18 12.73
N GLY A 21 -8.77 0.31 12.49
CA GLY A 21 -7.53 -0.31 12.97
C GLY A 21 -7.13 -1.60 12.23
N ARG A 22 -7.81 -1.93 11.13
CA ARG A 22 -7.52 -3.10 10.29
C ARG A 22 -7.04 -2.67 8.92
N TYR A 23 -6.20 -3.49 8.29
CA TYR A 23 -5.73 -3.25 6.94
C TYR A 23 -6.61 -3.97 5.93
N GLU A 24 -7.12 -3.25 4.94
CA GLU A 24 -7.96 -3.81 3.89
C GLU A 24 -7.33 -3.54 2.52
N ALA A 25 -7.22 -4.58 1.69
CA ALA A 25 -6.82 -4.45 0.30
C ALA A 25 -8.02 -4.59 -0.63
N CYS A 26 -8.06 -3.75 -1.67
CA CYS A 26 -9.05 -3.81 -2.74
C CYS A 26 -8.53 -4.71 -3.86
N CYS A 27 -9.30 -5.74 -4.23
CA CYS A 27 -9.02 -6.53 -5.41
C CYS A 27 -9.28 -5.71 -6.67
N GLU A 28 -8.31 -5.64 -7.58
CA GLU A 28 -8.46 -4.86 -8.83
C GLU A 28 -9.43 -5.51 -9.81
N TYR A 29 -9.66 -6.83 -9.70
CA TYR A 29 -10.55 -7.57 -10.59
C TYR A 29 -12.02 -7.47 -10.19
N CYS A 30 -12.35 -7.62 -8.91
CA CYS A 30 -13.74 -7.60 -8.44
C CYS A 30 -14.12 -6.33 -7.66
N GLY A 31 -13.16 -5.45 -7.35
CA GLY A 31 -13.38 -4.23 -6.58
C GLY A 31 -13.74 -4.47 -5.11
N ALA A 32 -13.65 -5.71 -4.63
CA ALA A 32 -13.98 -6.05 -3.24
C ALA A 32 -12.83 -5.70 -2.30
N TRP A 33 -13.17 -5.06 -1.18
CA TRP A 33 -12.26 -4.84 -0.06
C TRP A 33 -12.24 -6.09 0.82
N ARG A 34 -11.04 -6.52 1.20
CA ARG A 34 -10.85 -7.66 2.10
C ARG A 34 -9.79 -7.29 3.12
N GLU A 35 -10.03 -7.73 4.35
CA GLU A 35 -9.01 -7.65 5.40
C GLU A 35 -7.78 -8.47 4.98
N VAL A 36 -6.60 -7.87 5.11
CA VAL A 36 -5.31 -8.47 4.78
C VAL A 36 -4.32 -8.24 5.91
N GLN A 37 -3.36 -9.15 6.01
CA GLN A 37 -2.20 -8.94 6.87
C GLN A 37 -1.16 -8.14 6.11
N VAL A 38 -0.65 -7.08 6.75
CA VAL A 38 0.43 -6.27 6.19
C VAL A 38 1.74 -6.60 6.86
N ARG A 39 2.81 -6.47 6.10
CA ARG A 39 4.17 -6.36 6.59
C ARG A 39 4.61 -4.91 6.49
N GLN A 40 5.17 -4.39 7.58
CA GLN A 40 5.82 -3.09 7.56
C GLN A 40 7.16 -3.23 6.82
N LEU A 41 7.34 -2.43 5.79
CA LEU A 41 8.60 -2.31 5.06
C LEU A 41 9.47 -1.25 5.74
N PRO A 42 10.81 -1.34 5.61
CA PRO A 42 11.68 -0.25 6.01
C PRO A 42 11.25 1.01 5.27
N GLY A 43 10.81 2.02 6.02
CA GLY A 43 10.41 3.32 5.52
C GLY A 43 11.35 4.40 6.02
N ASP A 44 11.22 5.58 5.43
CA ASP A 44 11.93 6.78 5.86
C ASP A 44 11.45 7.27 7.23
N LEU A 45 12.15 8.25 7.78
CA LEU A 45 11.84 8.85 9.08
C LEU A 45 10.40 9.40 9.14
N PHE A 46 9.85 9.78 7.99
CA PHE A 46 8.56 10.46 7.81
C PHE A 46 7.43 9.54 7.33
N PHE A 47 7.73 8.37 6.76
CA PHE A 47 6.71 7.51 6.15
C PHE A 47 6.82 6.07 6.66
N GLU A 48 5.70 5.52 7.11
CA GLU A 48 5.54 4.09 7.31
C GLU A 48 5.04 3.45 6.02
N ASN A 49 5.86 2.56 5.47
CA ASN A 49 5.49 1.79 4.30
C ASN A 49 4.93 0.44 4.74
N TYR A 50 3.76 0.08 4.24
CA TYR A 50 3.11 -1.22 4.45
C TYR A 50 2.95 -1.92 3.11
N GLN A 51 3.13 -3.24 3.11
CA GLN A 51 2.84 -4.10 1.98
C GLN A 51 1.96 -5.27 2.44
N ALA A 52 0.98 -5.64 1.63
CA ALA A 52 0.21 -6.86 1.82
C ALA A 52 0.23 -7.71 0.56
N ASP A 53 0.51 -8.99 0.72
CA ASP A 53 0.44 -9.99 -0.33
C ASP A 53 -0.88 -10.76 -0.12
N PHE A 54 -1.79 -10.75 -1.09
CA PHE A 54 -3.10 -11.40 -0.94
C PHE A 54 -3.58 -12.04 -2.24
N SER A 55 -4.48 -13.03 -2.14
CA SER A 55 -5.07 -13.69 -3.29
C SER A 55 -6.57 -13.42 -3.36
N CYS A 56 -7.05 -12.94 -4.50
CA CYS A 56 -8.46 -12.72 -4.77
C CYS A 56 -8.76 -13.04 -6.24
N CYS A 57 -9.95 -13.56 -6.53
CA CYS A 57 -10.34 -13.98 -7.89
C CYS A 57 -9.39 -15.01 -8.53
N GLY A 58 -8.67 -15.79 -7.72
CA GLY A 58 -7.66 -16.75 -8.20
C GLY A 58 -6.34 -16.12 -8.65
N VAL A 59 -6.15 -14.82 -8.44
CA VAL A 59 -4.94 -14.08 -8.78
C VAL A 59 -4.27 -13.57 -7.50
N SER A 60 -2.96 -13.72 -7.43
CA SER A 60 -2.14 -13.13 -6.37
C SER A 60 -1.83 -11.68 -6.71
N GLN A 61 -2.09 -10.79 -5.77
CA GLN A 61 -1.96 -9.35 -5.89
C GLN A 61 -1.13 -8.83 -4.73
N THR A 62 -0.45 -7.71 -4.96
CA THR A 62 0.32 -7.01 -3.93
C THR A 62 -0.27 -5.62 -3.75
N ALA A 63 -0.56 -5.25 -2.51
CA ALA A 63 -1.05 -3.94 -2.15
C ALA A 63 0.01 -3.18 -1.34
N ARG A 64 0.16 -1.88 -1.56
CA ARG A 64 1.10 -1.03 -0.80
C ARG A 64 0.39 0.21 -0.29
N LEU A 65 0.81 0.65 0.90
CA LEU A 65 0.35 1.89 1.53
C LEU A 65 1.54 2.59 2.16
N ALA A 66 1.75 3.86 1.81
CA ALA A 66 2.62 4.75 2.55
C ALA A 66 1.73 5.63 3.42
N VAL A 67 1.92 5.57 4.74
CA VAL A 67 1.24 6.44 5.70
C VAL A 67 2.29 7.43 6.20
N GLU A 68 1.99 8.72 6.12
CA GLU A 68 2.81 9.74 6.77
C GLU A 68 2.73 9.53 8.28
N LYS A 69 3.90 9.45 8.92
CA LYS A 69 3.98 9.48 10.37
C LYS A 69 3.61 10.90 10.75
N ASP A 70 2.38 11.08 11.22
CA ASP A 70 1.90 12.34 11.78
C ASP A 70 2.98 12.82 12.76
N GLU A 71 3.70 13.87 12.38
CA GLU A 71 4.70 14.49 13.22
C GLU A 71 3.94 14.99 14.44
N LEU A 72 4.04 14.24 15.54
CA LEU A 72 3.54 14.61 16.87
C LEU A 72 3.51 16.12 17.00
N ASP A 73 2.30 16.68 17.07
CA ASP A 73 2.02 18.06 17.42
C ASP A 73 2.72 18.32 18.78
N PHE A 74 3.96 18.82 18.73
CA PHE A 74 4.70 19.24 19.91
C PHE A 74 4.15 20.61 20.31
N HIS A 75 3.02 20.59 21.02
CA HIS A 75 2.36 21.78 21.56
C HIS A 75 2.90 22.21 22.93
#